data_AF-A0A4Z0P312-F1
#
_entry.id   AF-A0A4Z0P312-F1
#
_cell.length_a   1.000
_cell.length_b   1.000
_cell.length_c   1.000
_cell.angle_alpha   90.00
_cell.angle_beta   90.00
_cell.angle_gamma   90.00
#
_symmetry.space_group_name_H-M   'P 1'
#
loop_
_entity.id
_entity.type
_entity.pdbx_description
1 polymer ?
#
loop_
_entity_poly.entity_id
_entity_poly.type
_entity_poly.pdbx_seq_one_letter_code
_entity_poly.pdbx_strand_id
1 'polypeptide(L)'
;MMFSKAFRHTALVASIGLLAATTAQAQKYRTAAGIRVGGGQYGLTVQQKIFEKTTLEGLGLVSSREVSATLLAERHFGILGPSLNYYFGAGGHVGNHKDDGAFGGIDALAGVEYKIALSPIVLSVDFKPTVEFGSDDWARFPTAFSVRYILVKEKNTSFINRVFRGDKDKPKSKEKTKSGTRRGLFDF
;
A
#
# COMPACT_ATOMS: atom_id res chain seq x y z
N MET A 1 -1.41 33.72 48.34
CA MET A 1 -2.33 32.73 47.73
C MET A 1 -2.20 32.85 46.20
N MET A 2 -1.29 32.11 45.55
CA MET A 2 -1.40 30.71 45.09
C MET A 2 -2.12 30.51 43.73
N PHE A 3 -1.81 31.27 42.66
CA PHE A 3 -2.37 30.96 41.33
C PHE A 3 -1.48 31.23 40.10
N SER A 4 -0.15 31.38 40.23
CA SER A 4 0.72 31.67 39.07
C SER A 4 1.75 30.60 38.71
N LYS A 5 1.83 29.48 39.45
CA LYS A 5 2.84 28.43 39.21
C LYS A 5 2.35 27.25 38.36
N ALA A 6 1.04 27.09 38.15
CA ALA A 6 0.48 25.96 37.41
C ALA A 6 0.67 26.06 35.88
N PHE A 7 0.77 27.27 35.32
CA PHE A 7 0.79 27.46 33.86
C PHE A 7 2.16 27.19 33.20
N ARG A 8 3.25 27.21 33.98
CA ARG A 8 4.61 26.97 33.46
C ARG A 8 4.93 25.50 33.23
N HIS A 9 4.24 24.59 33.93
CA HIS A 9 4.46 23.15 33.79
C HIS A 9 3.61 22.53 32.67
N THR A 10 2.44 23.08 32.36
CA THR A 10 1.60 22.61 31.23
C THR A 10 2.25 22.91 29.88
N ALA A 11 2.95 24.03 29.75
CA ALA A 11 3.67 24.38 28.52
C ALA A 11 4.89 23.48 28.28
N LEU A 12 5.59 23.05 29.34
CA LEU A 12 6.78 22.19 29.21
C LEU A 12 6.40 20.75 28.81
N VAL A 13 5.29 20.22 29.35
CA VAL A 13 4.78 18.87 28.98
C VAL A 13 4.24 18.85 27.56
N ALA A 14 3.62 19.94 27.08
CA ALA A 14 3.20 20.08 25.68
C ALA A 14 4.38 20.25 24.70
N SER A 15 5.50 20.81 25.16
CA SER A 15 6.68 21.08 24.33
C SER A 15 7.58 19.85 24.12
N ILE A 16 7.60 18.90 25.08
CA ILE A 16 8.39 17.66 24.97
C ILE A 16 7.73 16.65 24.01
N GLY A 17 6.40 16.71 23.82
CA GLY A 17 5.68 15.88 22.85
C GLY A 17 5.96 16.23 21.38
N LEU A 18 6.47 17.44 21.09
CA LEU A 18 6.69 17.91 19.71
C LEU A 18 8.07 17.56 19.14
N LEU A 19 9.03 17.15 19.97
CA LEU A 19 10.41 16.86 19.55
C LEU A 19 10.65 15.38 19.22
N ALA A 20 9.65 14.52 19.37
CA ALA A 20 9.71 13.11 18.97
C ALA A 20 9.26 12.86 17.52
N ALA A 21 9.06 13.92 16.72
CA ALA A 21 8.85 13.83 15.27
C ALA A 21 10.17 13.51 14.55
N THR A 22 10.86 12.45 14.98
CA THR A 22 11.83 11.79 14.11
C THR A 22 11.06 11.36 12.87
N THR A 23 11.58 11.70 11.70
CA THR A 23 11.04 11.26 10.42
C THR A 23 11.13 9.74 10.39
N ALA A 24 10.12 9.07 10.93
CA ALA A 24 9.95 7.64 10.85
C ALA A 24 9.83 7.34 9.35
N GLN A 25 10.91 6.82 8.78
CA GLN A 25 10.92 6.22 7.46
C GLN A 25 9.97 5.01 7.55
N ALA A 26 8.66 5.21 7.39
CA ALA A 26 7.76 4.07 7.39
C ALA A 26 8.22 3.13 6.29
N GLN A 27 8.37 1.88 6.67
CA GLN A 27 8.95 0.87 5.82
C GLN A 27 8.07 0.77 4.57
N LYS A 28 8.62 1.20 3.43
CA LYS A 28 8.03 0.93 2.13
C LYS A 28 7.96 -0.60 2.02
N TYR A 29 6.75 -1.16 1.99
CA TYR A 29 6.54 -2.60 1.86
C TYR A 29 6.06 -2.92 0.46
N ARG A 30 6.46 -4.11 0.00
CA ARG A 30 5.99 -4.68 -1.25
C ARG A 30 4.88 -5.70 -0.99
N THR A 31 4.96 -6.45 0.10
CA THR A 31 3.99 -7.50 0.42
C THR A 31 3.77 -7.54 1.93
N ALA A 32 2.52 -7.52 2.36
CA ALA A 32 2.10 -7.68 3.75
C ALA A 32 1.01 -8.76 3.82
N ALA A 33 1.01 -9.55 4.89
CA ALA A 33 -0.02 -10.56 5.11
C ALA A 33 -0.43 -10.58 6.57
N GLY A 34 -1.67 -10.94 6.87
CA GLY A 34 -2.17 -10.81 8.22
C GLY A 34 -3.54 -11.41 8.44
N ILE A 35 -4.07 -11.13 9.62
CA ILE A 35 -5.40 -11.51 10.04
C ILE A 35 -6.33 -10.30 9.96
N ARG A 36 -7.58 -10.56 9.62
CA ARG A 36 -8.66 -9.58 9.53
C ARG A 36 -9.86 -10.12 10.28
N VAL A 37 -10.42 -9.30 11.16
CA VAL A 37 -11.55 -9.66 12.02
C VAL A 37 -12.55 -8.51 12.05
N GLY A 38 -13.83 -8.79 11.82
CA GLY A 38 -14.84 -7.75 11.74
C GLY A 38 -16.19 -8.24 11.24
N GLY A 39 -17.27 -7.62 11.69
CA GLY A 39 -18.63 -7.95 11.23
C GLY A 39 -19.02 -9.43 11.40
N GLY A 40 -18.45 -10.13 12.39
CA GLY A 40 -18.68 -11.57 12.59
C GLY A 40 -17.91 -12.48 11.61
N GLN A 41 -17.00 -11.93 10.82
CA GLN A 41 -16.13 -12.65 9.90
C GLN A 41 -14.69 -12.64 10.42
N TYR A 42 -14.00 -13.75 10.22
CA TYR A 42 -12.60 -13.95 10.54
C TYR A 42 -11.88 -14.41 9.28
N GLY A 43 -10.72 -13.85 9.00
CA GLY A 43 -10.05 -14.17 7.76
C GLY A 43 -8.60 -13.76 7.70
N LEU A 44 -8.01 -14.07 6.56
CA LEU A 44 -6.66 -13.68 6.20
C LEU A 44 -6.72 -12.58 5.14
N THR A 45 -5.78 -11.65 5.25
CA THR A 45 -5.55 -10.59 4.27
C THR A 45 -4.13 -10.71 3.73
N VAL A 46 -3.97 -10.56 2.42
CA VAL A 46 -2.67 -10.46 1.76
C VAL A 46 -2.70 -9.24 0.85
N GLN A 47 -1.84 -8.28 1.12
CA GLN A 47 -1.72 -7.04 0.37
C GLN A 47 -0.39 -7.00 -0.38
N GLN A 48 -0.45 -6.73 -1.68
CA GLN A 48 0.67 -6.64 -2.61
C GLN A 48 0.70 -5.25 -3.24
N LYS A 49 1.78 -4.50 -3.03
CA LYS A 49 2.00 -3.22 -3.71
C LYS A 49 2.28 -3.44 -5.18
N ILE A 50 1.53 -2.78 -6.04
CA ILE A 50 1.65 -2.85 -7.51
C ILE A 50 2.20 -1.54 -8.09
N PHE A 51 1.81 -0.40 -7.53
CA PHE A 51 2.31 0.93 -7.90
C PHE A 51 2.67 1.73 -6.64
N GLU A 52 3.27 2.90 -6.80
CA GLU A 52 3.75 3.72 -5.67
C GLU A 52 2.67 4.02 -4.61
N LYS A 53 1.42 4.21 -5.05
CA LYS A 53 0.25 4.53 -4.21
C LYS A 53 -0.89 3.53 -4.35
N THR A 54 -0.66 2.39 -5.02
CA THR A 54 -1.72 1.41 -5.30
C THR A 54 -1.30 0.02 -4.87
N THR A 55 -2.17 -0.65 -4.14
CA THR A 55 -2.03 -2.03 -3.67
C THR A 55 -3.16 -2.89 -4.24
N LEU A 56 -2.87 -4.17 -4.38
CA LEU A 56 -3.86 -5.21 -4.60
C LEU A 56 -3.98 -6.00 -3.29
N GLU A 57 -5.19 -6.13 -2.76
CA GLU A 57 -5.49 -6.90 -1.56
C GLU A 57 -6.35 -8.11 -1.91
N GLY A 58 -5.95 -9.28 -1.42
CA GLY A 58 -6.77 -10.48 -1.41
C GLY A 58 -7.21 -10.80 0.01
N LEU A 59 -8.51 -11.03 0.20
CA LEU A 59 -9.11 -11.43 1.47
C LEU A 59 -9.67 -12.84 1.33
N GLY A 60 -9.42 -13.69 2.32
CA GLY A 60 -10.13 -14.95 2.50
C GLY A 60 -10.88 -14.88 3.83
N LEU A 61 -12.20 -14.78 3.79
CA LEU A 61 -13.05 -14.55 4.95
C LEU A 61 -13.90 -15.80 5.23
N VAL A 62 -14.03 -16.14 6.50
CA VAL A 62 -14.82 -17.25 7.00
C VAL A 62 -15.72 -16.74 8.12
N SER A 63 -16.98 -17.11 8.08
CA SER A 63 -17.93 -16.92 9.17
C SER A 63 -18.63 -18.24 9.49
N SER A 64 -19.58 -18.21 10.42
CA SER A 64 -20.33 -19.40 10.84
C SER A 64 -21.07 -20.08 9.69
N ARG A 65 -21.56 -19.28 8.72
CA ARG A 65 -22.43 -19.73 7.62
C ARG A 65 -21.89 -19.50 6.22
N GLU A 66 -20.75 -18.83 6.08
CA GLU A 66 -20.22 -18.43 4.77
C GLU A 66 -18.70 -18.52 4.72
N VAL A 67 -18.19 -18.79 3.53
CA VAL A 67 -16.78 -18.63 3.16
C VAL A 67 -16.72 -17.79 1.91
N SER A 68 -15.89 -16.75 1.89
CA SER A 68 -15.74 -15.87 0.74
C SER A 68 -14.29 -15.51 0.48
N ALA A 69 -14.02 -15.24 -0.79
CA ALA A 69 -12.77 -14.69 -1.28
C ALA A 69 -13.05 -13.34 -1.94
N THR A 70 -12.28 -12.32 -1.58
CA THR A 70 -12.41 -10.96 -2.11
C THR A 70 -11.10 -10.52 -2.73
N LEU A 71 -11.18 -9.83 -3.87
CA LEU A 71 -10.04 -9.15 -4.48
C LEU A 71 -10.34 -7.66 -4.62
N LEU A 72 -9.45 -6.82 -4.12
CA LEU A 72 -9.59 -5.37 -4.04
C LEU A 72 -8.36 -4.66 -4.59
N ALA A 73 -8.57 -3.62 -5.37
CA ALA A 73 -7.52 -2.66 -5.72
C ALA A 73 -7.70 -1.42 -4.85
N GLU A 74 -6.66 -1.03 -4.12
CA GLU A 74 -6.72 0.05 -3.15
C GLU A 74 -5.70 1.13 -3.47
N ARG A 75 -6.07 2.38 -3.20
CA ARG A 75 -5.22 3.56 -3.36
C ARG A 75 -4.98 4.21 -2.01
N HIS A 76 -3.71 4.43 -1.69
CA HIS A 76 -3.24 4.94 -0.40
C HIS A 76 -2.86 6.41 -0.47
N PHE A 77 -3.19 7.14 0.59
CA PHE A 77 -2.92 8.56 0.76
C PHE A 77 -2.39 8.82 2.17
N GLY A 78 -1.28 9.54 2.29
CA GLY A 78 -0.68 9.86 3.60
C GLY A 78 -1.36 11.04 4.27
N ILE A 79 -1.65 10.92 5.57
CA ILE A 79 -2.17 12.03 6.41
C ILE A 79 -1.02 12.65 7.20
N LEU A 80 -0.30 11.81 7.95
CA LEU A 80 0.72 12.20 8.91
C LEU A 80 2.01 11.44 8.59
N GLY A 81 2.66 11.89 7.52
CA GLY A 81 3.88 11.28 7.03
C GLY A 81 3.69 9.82 6.58
N PRO A 82 4.76 9.03 6.55
CA PRO A 82 4.70 7.65 6.06
C PRO A 82 3.92 6.69 6.97
N SER A 83 3.74 7.02 8.25
CA SER A 83 3.21 6.10 9.27
C SER A 83 1.68 5.99 9.27
N LEU A 84 0.94 7.08 9.07
CA LEU A 84 -0.53 7.07 9.05
C LEU A 84 -1.05 7.38 7.65
N ASN A 85 -1.74 6.42 7.05
CA ASN A 85 -2.32 6.54 5.71
C ASN A 85 -3.81 6.23 5.78
N TYR A 86 -4.60 6.82 4.90
CA TYR A 86 -5.94 6.34 4.58
C TYR A 86 -5.93 5.72 3.19
N TYR A 87 -6.86 4.83 2.94
CA TYR A 87 -6.98 4.17 1.66
C TYR A 87 -8.43 4.00 1.26
N PHE A 88 -8.63 4.00 -0.06
CA PHE A 88 -9.91 3.71 -0.69
C PHE A 88 -9.67 2.63 -1.74
N GLY A 89 -10.52 1.62 -1.76
CA GLY A 89 -10.43 0.53 -2.70
C GLY A 89 -11.78 0.14 -3.26
N ALA A 90 -11.72 -0.57 -4.38
CA ALA A 90 -12.87 -1.18 -5.01
C ALA A 90 -12.47 -2.55 -5.56
N GLY A 91 -13.43 -3.46 -5.62
CA GLY A 91 -13.17 -4.85 -5.93
C GLY A 91 -14.45 -5.66 -6.03
N GLY A 92 -14.29 -6.97 -5.91
CA GLY A 92 -15.41 -7.88 -5.86
C GLY A 92 -15.07 -9.12 -5.06
N HIS A 93 -16.11 -9.82 -4.65
CA HIS A 93 -16.01 -11.05 -3.91
C HIS A 93 -16.85 -12.15 -4.55
N VAL A 94 -16.44 -13.37 -4.27
CA VAL A 94 -17.19 -14.58 -4.56
C VAL A 94 -17.15 -15.45 -3.32
N GLY A 95 -18.23 -16.14 -3.03
CA GLY A 95 -18.33 -16.95 -1.83
C GLY A 95 -19.37 -18.05 -1.96
N ASN A 96 -19.48 -18.83 -0.89
CA ASN A 96 -20.49 -19.86 -0.77
C ASN A 96 -21.13 -19.75 0.62
N HIS A 97 -22.46 -19.63 0.62
CA HIS A 97 -23.28 -19.75 1.80
C HIS A 97 -23.67 -21.21 1.99
N LYS A 98 -23.65 -21.69 3.23
CA LYS A 98 -24.03 -23.09 3.53
C LYS A 98 -25.47 -23.40 3.16
N ASP A 99 -26.34 -22.41 3.24
CA ASP A 99 -27.78 -22.56 3.09
C ASP A 99 -28.25 -22.20 1.65
N ASP A 100 -27.67 -21.17 1.03
CA ASP A 100 -28.16 -20.58 -0.24
C ASP A 100 -27.28 -20.85 -1.48
N GLY A 101 -26.08 -21.41 -1.31
CA GLY A 101 -25.17 -21.74 -2.40
C GLY A 101 -24.19 -20.62 -2.76
N ALA A 102 -23.75 -20.55 -4.02
CA ALA A 102 -22.70 -19.61 -4.44
C ALA A 102 -23.24 -18.20 -4.62
N PHE A 103 -22.53 -17.21 -4.08
CA PHE A 103 -22.86 -15.78 -4.20
C PHE A 103 -21.65 -14.97 -4.68
N GLY A 104 -21.91 -13.76 -5.14
CA GLY A 104 -20.87 -12.83 -5.53
C GLY A 104 -21.38 -11.40 -5.60
N GLY A 105 -20.44 -10.48 -5.54
CA GLY A 105 -20.78 -9.08 -5.44
C GLY A 105 -19.62 -8.15 -5.71
N ILE A 106 -19.94 -6.86 -5.67
CA ILE A 106 -18.97 -5.78 -5.76
C ILE A 106 -18.73 -5.20 -4.38
N ASP A 107 -17.48 -4.83 -4.13
CA ASP A 107 -17.05 -4.27 -2.86
C ASP A 107 -16.41 -2.91 -3.09
N ALA A 108 -16.72 -1.97 -2.22
CA ALA A 108 -15.88 -0.83 -1.97
C ALA A 108 -15.27 -0.97 -0.56
N LEU A 109 -14.15 -0.30 -0.35
CA LEU A 109 -13.39 -0.35 0.89
C LEU A 109 -12.87 1.04 1.20
N ALA A 110 -13.01 1.47 2.44
CA ALA A 110 -12.45 2.71 2.93
C ALA A 110 -11.85 2.46 4.31
N GLY A 111 -10.61 2.86 4.52
CA GLY A 111 -9.92 2.53 5.76
C GLY A 111 -8.77 3.45 6.11
N VAL A 112 -8.30 3.28 7.34
CA VAL A 112 -7.12 3.94 7.87
C VAL A 112 -6.12 2.86 8.26
N GLU A 113 -4.87 3.08 7.88
CA GLU A 113 -3.73 2.22 8.12
C GLU A 113 -2.66 2.96 8.93
N TYR A 114 -2.26 2.36 10.05
CA TYR A 114 -1.19 2.81 10.90
C TYR A 114 -0.02 1.81 10.87
N LYS A 115 1.12 2.27 10.37
CA LYS A 115 2.38 1.53 10.33
C LYS A 115 3.16 1.86 11.59
N ILE A 116 3.42 0.84 12.40
CA ILE A 116 4.17 1.01 13.63
C ILE A 116 5.63 1.31 13.26
N ALA A 117 6.16 2.43 13.76
CA ALA A 117 7.56 2.75 13.58
C ALA A 117 8.44 1.67 14.21
N LEU A 118 9.57 1.33 13.57
CA LEU A 118 10.56 0.34 14.03
C LEU A 118 10.10 -1.13 14.05
N SER A 119 8.81 -1.43 13.85
CA SER A 119 8.33 -2.81 13.74
C SER A 119 7.73 -3.10 12.36
N PRO A 120 7.80 -4.34 11.86
CA PRO A 120 7.20 -4.74 10.59
C PRO A 120 5.67 -4.99 10.71
N ILE A 121 4.98 -4.30 11.63
CA ILE A 121 3.56 -4.51 11.91
C ILE A 121 2.76 -3.30 11.44
N VAL A 122 1.62 -3.60 10.81
CA VAL A 122 0.67 -2.65 10.26
C VAL A 122 -0.69 -2.95 10.87
N LEU A 123 -1.30 -1.93 11.46
CA LEU A 123 -2.66 -2.00 11.98
C LEU A 123 -3.58 -1.26 11.02
N SER A 124 -4.76 -1.79 10.75
CA SER A 124 -5.75 -1.10 9.93
C SER A 124 -7.15 -1.28 10.45
N VAL A 125 -7.94 -0.22 10.32
CA VAL A 125 -9.37 -0.22 10.57
C VAL A 125 -10.04 0.21 9.28
N ASP A 126 -11.02 -0.55 8.84
CA ASP A 126 -11.67 -0.28 7.57
C ASP A 126 -13.15 -0.64 7.57
N PHE A 127 -13.83 -0.09 6.59
CA PHE A 127 -15.25 -0.17 6.34
C PHE A 127 -15.43 -0.63 4.90
N LYS A 128 -16.10 -1.77 4.71
CA LYS A 128 -16.25 -2.44 3.42
C LYS A 128 -17.72 -2.47 2.98
N PRO A 129 -18.27 -1.38 2.42
CA PRO A 129 -19.58 -1.40 1.79
C PRO A 129 -19.60 -2.41 0.64
N THR A 130 -20.56 -3.31 0.67
CA THR A 130 -20.69 -4.40 -0.32
C THR A 130 -22.10 -4.44 -0.87
N VAL A 131 -22.21 -4.75 -2.15
CA VAL A 131 -23.47 -5.01 -2.85
C VAL A 131 -23.40 -6.42 -3.42
N GLU A 132 -24.32 -7.27 -2.97
CA GLU A 132 -24.35 -8.69 -3.30
C GLU A 132 -25.45 -8.97 -4.33
N PHE A 133 -25.16 -9.83 -5.30
CA PHE A 133 -26.12 -10.29 -6.29
C PHE A 133 -26.49 -11.75 -5.98
N GLY A 134 -27.79 -12.05 -5.89
CA GLY A 134 -28.28 -13.41 -5.65
C GLY A 134 -28.42 -13.81 -4.17
N SER A 135 -28.53 -12.82 -3.28
CA SER A 135 -28.77 -12.99 -1.84
C SER A 135 -29.85 -12.01 -1.38
N ASP A 136 -30.57 -12.37 -0.31
CA ASP A 136 -31.65 -11.54 0.27
C ASP A 136 -31.11 -10.20 0.80
N ASP A 137 -29.84 -10.18 1.24
CA ASP A 137 -29.15 -8.99 1.71
C ASP A 137 -28.38 -8.30 0.56
N TRP A 138 -29.08 -7.47 -0.21
CA TRP A 138 -28.50 -6.78 -1.37
C TRP A 138 -27.36 -5.80 -1.02
N ALA A 139 -27.28 -5.29 0.23
CA ALA A 139 -26.24 -4.37 0.67
C ALA A 139 -25.81 -4.62 2.12
N ARG A 140 -24.50 -4.78 2.35
CA ARG A 140 -23.92 -4.94 3.70
C ARG A 140 -22.81 -3.92 3.93
N PHE A 141 -22.59 -3.57 5.19
CA PHE A 141 -21.64 -2.53 5.58
C PHE A 141 -20.70 -2.97 6.71
N PRO A 142 -19.96 -4.08 6.55
CA PRO A 142 -19.05 -4.57 7.60
C PRO A 142 -17.90 -3.60 7.87
N THR A 143 -17.61 -3.39 9.14
CA THR A 143 -16.35 -2.81 9.64
C THR A 143 -15.40 -3.91 10.07
N ALA A 144 -14.11 -3.77 9.78
CA ALA A 144 -13.10 -4.72 10.21
C ALA A 144 -11.84 -4.06 10.75
N PHE A 145 -11.16 -4.82 11.59
CA PHE A 145 -9.83 -4.56 12.10
C PHE A 145 -8.87 -5.60 11.52
N SER A 146 -7.73 -5.17 11.01
CA SER A 146 -6.71 -6.07 10.50
C SER A 146 -5.34 -5.78 11.10
N VAL A 147 -4.60 -6.85 11.38
CA VAL A 147 -3.20 -6.79 11.79
C VAL A 147 -2.39 -7.51 10.73
N ARG A 148 -1.53 -6.76 10.04
CA ARG A 148 -0.70 -7.23 8.93
C ARG A 148 0.78 -7.15 9.29
N TYR A 149 1.52 -8.18 8.91
CA TYR A 149 2.97 -8.26 9.02
C TYR A 149 3.60 -8.04 7.64
N ILE A 150 4.61 -7.19 7.58
CA ILE A 150 5.36 -6.89 6.35
C ILE A 150 6.31 -8.05 6.07
N LEU A 151 5.98 -8.86 5.07
CA LEU A 151 6.79 -10.00 4.63
C LEU A 151 7.98 -9.54 3.78
N VAL A 152 7.72 -8.66 2.81
CA VAL A 152 8.73 -8.20 1.86
C VAL A 152 8.85 -6.69 1.94
N LYS A 153 10.02 -6.21 2.36
CA LYS A 153 10.36 -4.78 2.33
C LYS A 153 10.73 -4.37 0.91
N GLU A 154 10.33 -3.18 0.50
CA GLU A 154 10.65 -2.60 -0.80
C GLU A 154 12.16 -2.31 -0.85
N LYS A 155 12.95 -3.26 -1.38
CA LYS A 155 14.33 -2.98 -1.77
C LYS A 155 14.31 -2.09 -3.01
N ASN A 156 14.93 -0.92 -2.89
CA ASN A 156 15.16 0.05 -3.95
C ASN A 156 15.44 -0.64 -5.31
N THR A 157 14.69 -0.22 -6.33
CA THR A 157 14.68 -0.64 -7.73
C THR A 157 16.07 -0.60 -8.37
N SER A 158 16.94 -1.52 -8.00
CA SER A 158 18.28 -1.68 -8.58
C SER A 158 18.40 -2.91 -9.48
N PHE A 159 17.39 -3.80 -9.51
CA PHE A 159 17.43 -5.05 -10.29
C PHE A 159 16.53 -4.99 -11.53
N ILE A 160 15.28 -4.51 -11.40
CA ILE A 160 14.40 -4.28 -12.55
C ILE A 160 15.00 -3.22 -13.49
N ASN A 161 15.51 -2.10 -12.96
CA ASN A 161 16.23 -1.13 -13.80
C ASN A 161 17.52 -1.68 -14.44
N ARG A 162 18.10 -2.79 -13.96
CA ARG A 162 19.30 -3.40 -14.55
C ARG A 162 18.96 -4.42 -15.63
N VAL A 163 17.83 -5.10 -15.48
CA VAL A 163 17.34 -6.12 -16.43
C VAL A 163 16.50 -5.49 -17.55
N PHE A 164 15.78 -4.40 -17.27
CA PHE A 164 14.98 -3.67 -18.27
C PHE A 164 15.78 -2.59 -19.02
N ARG A 165 16.99 -2.21 -18.57
CA ARG A 165 17.98 -1.51 -19.41
C ARG A 165 18.73 -2.53 -20.27
N GLY A 166 17.98 -3.19 -21.14
CA GLY A 166 18.56 -3.87 -22.29
C GLY A 166 19.26 -2.83 -23.17
N ASP A 167 20.60 -2.91 -23.20
CA ASP A 167 21.48 -2.58 -24.32
C ASP A 167 20.98 -1.55 -25.35
N LYS A 168 20.86 -0.27 -24.95
CA LYS A 168 20.54 0.83 -25.89
C LYS A 168 21.31 2.13 -25.65
N ASP A 169 22.53 2.06 -25.12
CA ASP A 169 23.43 3.22 -25.09
C ASP A 169 24.88 2.81 -25.43
N LYS A 170 25.13 2.43 -26.69
CA LYS A 170 26.47 2.63 -27.27
C LYS A 170 26.54 4.09 -27.76
N PRO A 171 27.41 4.95 -27.18
CA PRO A 171 27.62 6.27 -27.75
C PRO A 171 28.21 6.10 -29.16
N LYS A 172 27.50 6.65 -30.17
CA LYS A 172 28.02 6.81 -31.53
C LYS A 172 29.33 7.60 -31.47
N SER A 173 30.48 6.94 -31.61
CA SER A 173 31.74 7.63 -31.88
C SER A 173 31.63 8.27 -33.26
N LYS A 174 31.67 9.61 -33.29
CA LYS A 174 31.89 10.38 -34.50
C LYS A 174 33.29 10.10 -35.06
N GLU A 175 33.40 10.28 -36.38
CA GLU A 175 34.61 10.48 -37.20
C GLU A 175 35.45 9.23 -37.55
N LYS A 176 35.91 8.99 -38.79
CA LYS A 176 36.19 9.87 -39.94
C LYS A 176 35.91 9.17 -41.28
N THR A 177 35.25 9.89 -42.18
CA THR A 177 35.25 9.61 -43.63
C THR A 177 36.67 9.84 -44.16
N LYS A 178 37.40 8.78 -44.52
CA LYS A 178 38.61 8.90 -45.35
C LYS A 178 38.19 8.90 -46.82
N SER A 179 38.02 10.08 -47.39
CA SER A 179 38.13 10.24 -48.85
C SER A 179 39.61 10.25 -49.22
N GLY A 180 40.07 9.22 -49.92
CA GLY A 180 41.34 9.29 -50.63
C GLY A 180 41.18 10.11 -51.92
N THR A 181 42.15 10.97 -52.23
CA THR A 181 42.81 11.10 -53.55
C THR A 181 43.72 12.34 -53.63
N ARG A 182 45.03 12.04 -53.69
CA ARG A 182 46.13 12.65 -54.50
C ARG A 182 46.54 14.13 -54.38
N ARG A 183 47.88 14.26 -54.24
CA ARG A 183 48.82 15.26 -54.84
C ARG A 183 48.65 16.71 -54.36
N GLY A 184 49.66 17.53 -54.18
CA GLY A 184 51.07 17.56 -54.55
C GLY A 184 51.54 19.00 -54.33
N LEU A 185 52.84 19.21 -54.12
CA LEU A 185 53.46 20.51 -53.85
C LEU A 185 53.23 21.53 -54.97
N PHE A 186 53.28 22.83 -54.60
CA PHE A 186 53.33 24.06 -55.42
C PHE A 186 52.02 24.49 -56.10
N ASP A 187 51.45 25.62 -55.65
CA ASP A 187 51.30 26.82 -56.50
C ASP A 187 50.88 28.04 -55.63
N PHE A 188 51.34 29.21 -56.07
CA PHE A 188 51.52 30.51 -55.40
C PHE A 188 50.45 31.04 -54.43
#